data_AF-A0A0Q6WV41-F1
#
_entry.id   AF-A0A0Q6WV41-F1
#
_cell.length_a   1.000
_cell.length_b   1.000
_cell.length_c   1.000
_cell.angle_alpha   90.00
_cell.angle_beta   90.00
_cell.angle_gamma   90.00
#
_symmetry.space_group_name_H-M   'P 1'
#
loop_
_entity.id
_entity.type
_entity.pdbx_description
1 polymer ?
#
loop_
_entity_poly.entity_id
_entity_poly.type
_entity_poly.pdbx_seq_one_letter_code
_entity_poly.pdbx_strand_id
1 'polypeptide(L)'
;MTKTLGLIGSGMIGGTLARLAITAGLEVVLSNSRGPESLADLVAELGDRARAASPAEAAETGDLVVATIPLHAYDKLPASALTGKTVIDTMNYRSSRDGHIAELDSNELTASELVQRHLAGSQVVKACNNIVFHHLLALAQPSGAADRSALPIAGDDAAAKAEVARLLDTLGYDTVDMGTLAASWRSAPTTPVYCAPYMPTPPEGLEQAEIGRWIFQSAAIPAPAGRIRELVDSAVRGQVSVNWLA
;
A
#
# COMPACT_ATOMS: atom_id res chain seq x y z
N MET A 1 -13.33 -16.04 3.19
CA MET A 1 -13.35 -14.76 2.44
C MET A 1 -13.30 -13.64 3.45
N THR A 2 -12.48 -12.62 3.19
CA THR A 2 -12.36 -11.41 4.03
C THR A 2 -13.72 -10.73 4.11
N LYS A 3 -14.20 -10.46 5.33
CA LYS A 3 -15.42 -9.69 5.60
C LYS A 3 -15.09 -8.35 6.24
N THR A 4 -14.05 -8.31 7.06
CA THR A 4 -13.59 -7.09 7.75
C THR A 4 -12.16 -6.76 7.36
N LEU A 5 -11.93 -5.51 6.93
CA LEU A 5 -10.60 -4.95 6.71
C LEU A 5 -10.22 -4.05 7.89
N GLY A 6 -9.16 -4.43 8.62
CA GLY A 6 -8.55 -3.56 9.63
C GLY A 6 -7.55 -2.61 8.98
N LEU A 7 -7.54 -1.33 9.34
CA LEU A 7 -6.56 -0.37 8.86
C LEU A 7 -5.82 0.28 10.03
N ILE A 8 -4.50 0.12 10.04
CA ILE A 8 -3.59 0.84 10.93
C ILE A 8 -2.94 1.97 10.13
N GLY A 9 -3.44 3.17 10.36
CA GLY A 9 -3.17 4.34 9.55
C GLY A 9 -4.37 4.68 8.67
N SER A 10 -4.84 5.92 8.78
CA SER A 10 -6.01 6.43 8.06
C SER A 10 -5.67 7.70 7.28
N GLY A 11 -4.46 7.73 6.70
CA GLY A 11 -4.02 8.80 5.79
C GLY A 11 -4.62 8.63 4.39
N MET A 12 -3.99 9.23 3.38
CA MET A 12 -4.50 9.22 2.00
C MET A 12 -4.74 7.79 1.44
N ILE A 13 -3.75 6.89 1.58
CA ILE A 13 -3.89 5.50 1.13
C ILE A 13 -4.88 4.72 1.99
N GLY A 14 -4.78 4.80 3.32
CA GLY A 14 -5.69 4.10 4.24
C GLY A 14 -7.15 4.51 4.05
N GLY A 15 -7.44 5.81 3.97
CA GLY A 15 -8.77 6.31 3.69
C GLY A 15 -9.29 5.88 2.31
N THR A 16 -8.42 5.80 1.30
CA THR A 16 -8.81 5.32 -0.02
C THR A 16 -9.19 3.83 0.01
N LEU A 17 -8.35 3.01 0.64
CA LEU A 17 -8.63 1.57 0.77
C LEU A 17 -9.90 1.33 1.59
N ALA A 18 -10.19 2.15 2.60
CA ALA A 18 -11.45 2.11 3.33
C ALA A 18 -12.66 2.40 2.42
N ARG A 19 -12.60 3.44 1.57
CA ARG A 19 -13.67 3.75 0.60
C ARG A 19 -13.89 2.62 -0.40
N LEU A 20 -12.81 2.05 -0.93
CA LEU A 20 -12.87 0.90 -1.84
C LEU A 20 -13.47 -0.32 -1.14
N ALA A 21 -13.08 -0.58 0.11
CA ALA A 21 -13.59 -1.70 0.88
C ALA A 21 -15.10 -1.57 1.17
N ILE A 22 -15.56 -0.39 1.57
CA ILE A 22 -16.99 -0.10 1.78
C ILE A 22 -17.77 -0.28 0.47
N THR A 23 -17.25 0.26 -0.64
CA THR A 23 -17.85 0.12 -1.98
C THR A 23 -17.96 -1.36 -2.40
N ALA A 24 -16.95 -2.16 -2.08
CA ALA A 24 -16.94 -3.61 -2.31
C ALA A 24 -17.78 -4.40 -1.29
N GLY A 25 -18.41 -3.73 -0.33
CA GLY A 25 -19.31 -4.33 0.64
C GLY A 25 -18.62 -5.01 1.82
N LEU A 26 -17.41 -4.59 2.18
CA LEU A 26 -16.68 -5.04 3.37
C LEU A 26 -17.00 -4.15 4.58
N GLU A 27 -16.81 -4.69 5.78
CA GLU A 27 -16.73 -3.90 7.02
C GLU A 27 -15.33 -3.33 7.19
N VAL A 28 -15.21 -2.14 7.78
CA VAL A 28 -13.94 -1.44 7.95
C VAL A 28 -13.73 -1.02 9.40
N VAL A 29 -12.57 -1.35 9.95
CA VAL A 29 -12.11 -0.86 11.26
C VAL A 29 -10.90 0.04 11.07
N LEU A 30 -11.11 1.35 11.20
CA LEU A 30 -10.08 2.36 11.04
C LEU A 30 -9.36 2.63 12.36
N SER A 31 -8.05 2.82 12.29
CA SER A 31 -7.27 3.37 13.39
C SER A 31 -6.18 4.31 12.88
N ASN A 32 -5.70 5.17 13.78
CA ASN A 32 -4.54 6.02 13.55
C ASN A 32 -3.84 6.30 14.90
N SER A 33 -2.77 7.09 14.89
CA SER A 33 -2.02 7.45 16.11
C SER A 33 -2.64 8.57 16.95
N ARG A 34 -3.71 9.22 16.47
CA ARG A 34 -4.37 10.38 17.09
C ARG A 34 -5.68 10.00 17.81
N GLY A 35 -5.98 8.72 17.92
CA GLY A 35 -7.17 8.22 18.60
C GLY A 35 -8.41 8.12 17.70
N PRO A 36 -9.39 7.25 18.05
CA PRO A 36 -10.61 7.03 17.28
C PRO A 36 -11.44 8.30 17.03
N GLU A 37 -11.44 9.23 17.99
CA GLU A 37 -12.16 10.51 17.92
C GLU A 37 -11.70 11.37 16.75
N SER A 38 -10.43 11.29 16.37
CA SER A 38 -9.87 12.02 15.23
C SER A 38 -10.34 11.51 13.87
N LEU A 39 -11.11 10.42 13.84
CA LEU A 39 -11.64 9.77 12.65
C LEU A 39 -13.15 9.95 12.48
N ALA A 40 -13.79 10.76 13.33
CA ALA A 40 -15.25 10.95 13.33
C ALA A 40 -15.79 11.32 11.94
N ASP A 41 -15.19 12.30 11.26
CA ASP A 41 -15.62 12.74 9.93
C ASP A 41 -15.48 11.63 8.88
N LEU A 42 -14.38 10.89 8.90
CA LEU A 42 -14.15 9.80 7.96
C LEU A 42 -15.13 8.64 8.20
N VAL A 43 -15.41 8.30 9.46
CA VAL A 43 -16.42 7.29 9.79
C VAL A 43 -17.81 7.75 9.33
N ALA A 44 -18.17 9.00 9.58
CA ALA A 44 -19.45 9.56 9.13
C ALA A 44 -19.58 9.54 7.60
N GLU A 45 -18.50 9.82 6.86
CA GLU A 45 -18.46 9.72 5.40
C GLU A 45 -18.67 8.28 4.91
N LEU A 46 -18.04 7.30 5.55
CA LEU A 46 -18.06 5.89 5.14
C LEU A 46 -19.35 5.16 5.54
N GLY A 47 -20.08 5.67 6.53
CA GLY A 47 -21.37 5.14 6.98
C GLY A 47 -21.28 3.91 7.88
N ASP A 48 -22.39 3.19 8.01
CA ASP A 48 -22.63 2.20 9.07
C ASP A 48 -21.68 0.99 9.09
N ARG A 49 -20.96 0.75 7.98
CA ARG A 49 -20.01 -0.36 7.85
C ARG A 49 -18.58 0.02 8.24
N ALA A 50 -18.38 1.25 8.69
CA ALA A 50 -17.11 1.75 9.18
C ALA A 50 -17.20 2.12 10.66
N ARG A 51 -16.13 1.81 11.41
CA ARG A 51 -15.94 2.33 12.77
C ARG A 51 -14.49 2.68 13.02
N ALA A 52 -14.26 3.61 13.93
CA ALA A 52 -12.93 3.93 14.44
C ALA A 52 -12.59 3.09 15.68
N ALA A 53 -11.33 2.74 15.85
CA ALA A 53 -10.81 1.93 16.95
C ALA A 53 -9.33 2.24 17.22
N SER A 54 -8.77 1.66 18.27
CA SER A 54 -7.33 1.64 18.48
C SER A 54 -6.61 0.76 17.44
N PRO A 55 -5.30 0.94 17.21
CA PRO A 55 -4.53 0.07 16.33
C PRO A 55 -4.58 -1.42 16.70
N ALA A 56 -4.60 -1.74 17.99
CA ALA A 56 -4.71 -3.12 18.47
C ALA A 56 -6.09 -3.72 18.13
N GLU A 57 -7.18 -2.99 18.38
CA GLU A 57 -8.52 -3.46 18.04
C GLU A 57 -8.73 -3.62 16.53
N ALA A 58 -8.16 -2.71 15.72
CA ALA A 58 -8.18 -2.83 14.25
C ALA A 58 -7.42 -4.07 13.78
N ALA A 59 -6.28 -4.39 14.42
CA ALA A 59 -5.51 -5.60 14.15
C ALA A 59 -6.27 -6.89 14.51
N GLU A 60 -6.90 -6.91 15.69
CA GLU A 60 -7.63 -8.09 16.18
C GLU A 60 -8.89 -8.37 15.35
N THR A 61 -9.66 -7.32 15.04
CA THR A 61 -10.96 -7.43 14.36
C THR A 61 -10.82 -7.71 12.86
N GLY A 62 -9.77 -7.20 12.21
CA GLY A 62 -9.57 -7.38 10.77
C GLY A 62 -9.27 -8.83 10.41
N ASP A 63 -9.95 -9.38 9.40
CA ASP A 63 -9.57 -10.66 8.81
C ASP A 63 -8.23 -10.51 8.07
N LEU A 64 -8.08 -9.38 7.38
CA LEU A 64 -6.84 -8.83 6.84
C LEU A 64 -6.58 -7.47 7.47
N VAL A 65 -5.31 -7.11 7.63
CA VAL A 65 -4.93 -5.81 8.20
C VAL A 65 -4.02 -5.05 7.24
N VAL A 66 -4.36 -3.79 6.96
CA VAL A 66 -3.50 -2.87 6.19
C VAL A 66 -2.68 -2.04 7.16
N ALA A 67 -1.34 -2.15 7.07
CA ALA A 67 -0.40 -1.26 7.74
C ALA A 67 0.03 -0.15 6.77
N THR A 68 -0.46 1.07 7.01
CA THR A 68 -0.30 2.22 6.10
C THR A 68 0.14 3.49 6.83
N ILE A 69 1.22 3.36 7.59
CA ILE A 69 1.87 4.44 8.36
C ILE A 69 3.20 4.86 7.71
N PRO A 70 3.81 5.99 8.10
CA PRO A 70 5.20 6.28 7.74
C PRO A 70 6.14 5.16 8.22
N LEU A 71 7.15 4.81 7.42
CA LEU A 71 8.00 3.66 7.73
C LEU A 71 8.74 3.82 9.06
N HIS A 72 9.17 5.02 9.45
CA HIS A 72 9.84 5.23 10.76
C HIS A 72 8.98 4.84 11.98
N ALA A 73 7.66 4.66 11.81
CA ALA A 73 6.75 4.25 12.86
C ALA A 73 6.42 2.75 12.81
N TYR A 74 7.10 1.94 12.00
CA TYR A 74 6.82 0.50 11.86
C TYR A 74 6.88 -0.25 13.20
N ASP A 75 7.75 0.17 14.11
CA ASP A 75 7.91 -0.38 15.46
C ASP A 75 6.69 -0.14 16.37
N LYS A 76 5.79 0.78 15.98
CA LYS A 76 4.52 1.05 16.67
C LYS A 76 3.39 0.15 16.23
N LEU A 77 3.59 -0.69 15.21
CA LEU A 77 2.59 -1.70 14.85
C LEU A 77 2.42 -2.69 16.01
N PRO A 78 1.18 -3.04 16.40
CA PRO A 78 0.91 -3.89 17.56
C PRO A 78 1.20 -5.36 17.21
N ALA A 79 2.47 -5.75 17.25
CA ALA A 79 2.94 -7.07 16.79
C ALA A 79 2.21 -8.24 17.46
N SER A 80 1.91 -8.13 18.77
CA SER A 80 1.15 -9.16 19.50
C SER A 80 -0.26 -9.36 18.91
N ALA A 81 -0.99 -8.27 18.68
CA ALA A 81 -2.34 -8.27 18.12
C ALA A 81 -2.38 -8.75 16.65
N LEU A 82 -1.25 -8.65 15.93
CA LEU A 82 -1.12 -9.07 14.54
C LEU A 82 -0.63 -10.52 14.38
N THR A 83 -0.38 -11.24 15.47
CA THR A 83 0.11 -12.62 15.41
C THR A 83 -0.86 -13.51 14.63
N GLY A 84 -0.33 -14.27 13.66
CA GLY A 84 -1.08 -15.15 12.77
C GLY A 84 -1.87 -14.45 11.66
N LYS A 85 -1.85 -13.11 11.59
CA LYS A 85 -2.57 -12.34 10.57
C LYS A 85 -1.73 -12.17 9.31
N THR A 86 -2.43 -12.09 8.17
CA THR A 86 -1.87 -11.51 6.95
C THR A 86 -1.93 -9.99 7.04
N VAL A 87 -0.79 -9.33 6.88
CA VAL A 87 -0.64 -7.87 7.00
C VAL A 87 -0.18 -7.28 5.67
N ILE A 88 -1.00 -6.39 5.10
CA ILE A 88 -0.71 -5.67 3.88
C ILE A 88 0.13 -4.44 4.21
N ASP A 89 1.39 -4.45 3.80
CA ASP A 89 2.31 -3.33 3.94
C ASP A 89 2.25 -2.39 2.72
N THR A 90 1.81 -1.15 2.93
CA THR A 90 1.78 -0.09 1.89
C THR A 90 2.92 0.92 2.01
N MET A 91 3.82 0.74 2.97
CA MET A 91 4.84 1.70 3.35
C MET A 91 5.96 1.81 2.29
N ASN A 92 6.61 2.96 2.21
CA ASN A 92 7.77 3.16 1.35
C ASN A 92 8.86 3.80 2.19
N TYR A 93 10.11 3.38 2.06
CA TYR A 93 11.23 4.04 2.73
C TYR A 93 11.56 5.36 2.03
N ARG A 94 11.65 6.44 2.80
CA ARG A 94 12.15 7.74 2.35
C ARG A 94 13.01 8.34 3.45
N SER A 95 14.32 8.39 3.28
CA SER A 95 15.22 8.90 4.33
C SER A 95 14.95 10.34 4.74
N SER A 96 14.45 11.19 3.84
CA SER A 96 13.99 12.55 4.16
C SER A 96 12.81 12.62 5.15
N ARG A 97 11.99 11.56 5.23
CA ARG A 97 10.86 11.44 6.17
C ARG A 97 11.18 10.52 7.34
N ASP A 98 11.87 9.43 7.06
CA ASP A 98 12.05 8.31 7.99
C ASP A 98 13.41 8.33 8.69
N GLY A 99 14.30 9.25 8.33
CA GLY A 99 15.69 9.23 8.74
C GLY A 99 16.50 8.15 8.02
N HIS A 100 17.79 8.11 8.32
CA HIS A 100 18.69 7.08 7.81
C HIS A 100 18.55 5.78 8.60
N ILE A 101 18.31 4.68 7.90
CA ILE A 101 18.22 3.33 8.46
C ILE A 101 19.29 2.51 7.79
N ALA A 102 20.34 2.15 8.53
CA ALA A 102 21.58 1.61 7.98
C ALA A 102 21.35 0.38 7.08
N GLU A 103 20.53 -0.59 7.51
CA GLU A 103 20.25 -1.80 6.71
C GLU A 103 19.45 -1.52 5.43
N LEU A 104 18.68 -0.42 5.38
CA LEU A 104 17.98 -0.01 4.17
C LEU A 104 18.90 0.78 3.24
N ASP A 105 19.67 1.72 3.79
CA ASP A 105 20.64 2.53 3.06
C ASP A 105 21.71 1.66 2.38
N SER A 106 22.12 0.57 3.03
CA SER A 106 23.06 -0.42 2.50
C SER A 106 22.44 -1.45 1.55
N ASN A 107 21.12 -1.41 1.34
CA ASN A 107 20.34 -2.43 0.63
C ASN A 107 20.43 -3.85 1.24
N GLU A 108 20.89 -4.00 2.48
CA GLU A 108 20.88 -5.29 3.20
C GLU A 108 19.46 -5.84 3.36
N LEU A 109 18.50 -4.97 3.66
CA LEU A 109 17.08 -5.30 3.74
C LEU A 109 16.25 -4.39 2.82
N THR A 110 15.10 -4.89 2.41
CA THR A 110 13.99 -4.06 1.90
C THR A 110 13.16 -3.51 3.06
N ALA A 111 12.41 -2.44 2.80
CA ALA A 111 11.50 -1.85 3.79
C ALA A 111 10.50 -2.86 4.36
N SER A 112 10.02 -3.79 3.55
CA SER A 112 9.06 -4.80 4.00
C SER A 112 9.70 -5.96 4.74
N GLU A 113 10.96 -6.31 4.44
CA GLU A 113 11.73 -7.24 5.29
C GLU A 113 11.97 -6.64 6.68
N LEU A 114 12.22 -5.34 6.77
CA LEU A 114 12.30 -4.62 8.06
C LEU A 114 10.97 -4.73 8.85
N VAL A 115 9.83 -4.55 8.17
CA VAL A 115 8.50 -4.67 8.77
C VAL A 115 8.22 -6.12 9.18
N GLN A 116 8.54 -7.10 8.34
CA GLN A 116 8.37 -8.53 8.64
C GLN A 116 9.22 -8.96 9.85
N ARG A 117 10.41 -8.39 10.04
CA ARG A 117 11.26 -8.63 11.21
C ARG A 117 10.60 -8.17 12.52
N HIS A 118 9.89 -7.04 12.50
CA HIS A 118 9.09 -6.58 13.66
C HIS A 118 7.83 -7.44 13.85
N LEU A 119 7.17 -7.78 12.76
CA LEU A 119 5.96 -8.61 12.73
C LEU A 119 6.30 -10.10 12.55
N ALA A 120 7.25 -10.62 13.32
CA ALA A 120 7.75 -11.99 13.15
C ALA A 120 6.67 -13.09 13.31
N GLY A 121 5.55 -12.77 13.98
CA GLY A 121 4.39 -13.65 14.13
C GLY A 121 3.35 -13.51 13.02
N SER A 122 3.52 -12.62 12.05
CA SER A 122 2.55 -12.31 10.98
C SER A 122 3.09 -12.67 9.61
N GLN A 123 2.22 -12.68 8.59
CA GLN A 123 2.60 -12.82 7.20
C GLN A 123 2.48 -11.48 6.47
N VAL A 124 3.61 -10.82 6.23
CA VAL A 124 3.63 -9.50 5.57
C VAL A 124 3.58 -9.68 4.05
N VAL A 125 2.71 -8.89 3.40
CA VAL A 125 2.61 -8.80 1.94
C VAL A 125 2.68 -7.33 1.54
N LYS A 126 3.66 -6.98 0.71
CA LYS A 126 3.73 -5.67 0.05
C LYS A 126 2.57 -5.54 -0.93
N ALA A 127 1.80 -4.46 -0.84
CA ALA A 127 0.85 -4.08 -1.89
C ALA A 127 0.50 -2.59 -1.80
N CYS A 128 -0.13 -2.05 -2.85
CA CYS A 128 -0.68 -0.68 -2.91
C CYS A 128 0.32 0.46 -2.63
N ASN A 129 1.62 0.17 -2.55
CA ASN A 129 2.64 1.16 -2.22
C ASN A 129 3.06 1.97 -3.45
N ASN A 130 2.80 1.46 -4.66
CA ASN A 130 3.30 1.95 -5.93
C ASN A 130 2.31 2.83 -6.71
N ILE A 131 1.19 3.22 -6.11
CA ILE A 131 0.13 3.98 -6.76
C ILE A 131 -0.27 5.19 -5.90
N VAL A 132 -0.63 6.30 -6.55
CA VAL A 132 -1.11 7.50 -5.85
C VAL A 132 -2.55 7.27 -5.40
N PHE A 133 -2.90 7.73 -4.20
CA PHE A 133 -4.18 7.44 -3.57
C PHE A 133 -5.42 7.80 -4.42
N HIS A 134 -5.41 8.92 -5.15
CA HIS A 134 -6.57 9.28 -5.99
C HIS A 134 -6.65 8.43 -7.26
N HIS A 135 -5.52 7.99 -7.81
CA HIS A 135 -5.51 6.98 -8.88
C HIS A 135 -5.99 5.62 -8.37
N LEU A 136 -5.61 5.23 -7.15
CA LEU A 136 -6.09 4.01 -6.50
C LEU A 136 -7.61 4.02 -6.31
N LEU A 137 -8.22 5.18 -6.07
CA LEU A 137 -9.67 5.29 -6.04
C LEU A 137 -10.27 5.23 -7.45
N ALA A 138 -9.71 5.99 -8.39
CA ALA A 138 -10.28 6.20 -9.71
C ALA A 138 -10.15 5.00 -10.67
N LEU A 139 -9.17 4.13 -10.47
CA LEU A 139 -8.87 2.99 -11.37
C LEU A 139 -9.50 1.67 -10.94
N ALA A 140 -10.26 1.64 -9.84
CA ALA A 140 -10.95 0.45 -9.40
C ALA A 140 -12.04 0.07 -10.43
N GLN A 141 -11.94 -1.14 -10.99
CA GLN A 141 -12.90 -1.65 -11.96
C GLN A 141 -13.39 -3.05 -11.56
N PRO A 142 -14.65 -3.41 -11.84
CA PRO A 142 -15.17 -4.76 -11.56
C PRO A 142 -14.31 -5.85 -12.19
N SER A 143 -14.34 -7.04 -11.57
CA SER A 143 -13.63 -8.21 -12.10
C SER A 143 -14.04 -8.51 -13.55
N GLY A 144 -13.05 -8.72 -14.42
CA GLY A 144 -13.26 -8.96 -15.85
C GLY A 144 -13.39 -7.71 -16.74
N ALA A 145 -13.35 -6.50 -16.18
CA ALA A 145 -13.28 -5.27 -16.99
C ALA A 145 -12.00 -5.25 -17.86
N ALA A 146 -12.12 -4.79 -19.11
CA ALA A 146 -11.01 -4.81 -20.07
C ALA A 146 -9.92 -3.78 -19.75
N ASP A 147 -10.27 -2.71 -19.05
CA ASP A 147 -9.42 -1.59 -18.64
C ASP A 147 -8.99 -1.70 -17.17
N ARG A 148 -8.97 -2.92 -16.63
CA ARG A 148 -8.60 -3.15 -15.23
C ARG A 148 -7.11 -2.92 -15.00
N SER A 149 -6.80 -2.16 -13.96
CA SER A 149 -5.41 -1.96 -13.53
C SER A 149 -4.95 -3.11 -12.66
N ALA A 150 -3.65 -3.42 -12.73
CA ALA A 150 -3.03 -4.40 -11.85
C ALA A 150 -2.15 -3.72 -10.80
N LEU A 151 -2.05 -4.31 -9.61
CA LEU A 151 -1.11 -3.91 -8.57
C LEU A 151 -0.06 -5.01 -8.34
N PRO A 152 1.22 -4.67 -8.21
CA PRO A 152 2.24 -5.64 -7.83
C PRO A 152 2.12 -6.03 -6.36
N ILE A 153 2.40 -7.30 -6.04
CA ILE A 153 2.52 -7.80 -4.67
C ILE A 153 3.82 -8.56 -4.46
N ALA A 154 4.31 -8.60 -3.22
CA ALA A 154 5.43 -9.43 -2.81
C ALA A 154 5.23 -9.93 -1.37
N GLY A 155 5.62 -11.16 -1.09
CA GLY A 155 5.40 -11.80 0.21
C GLY A 155 6.00 -13.21 0.24
N ASP A 156 6.44 -13.65 1.41
CA ASP A 156 7.15 -14.92 1.57
C ASP A 156 6.20 -16.10 1.77
N ASP A 157 4.99 -15.85 2.30
CA ASP A 157 3.93 -16.85 2.45
C ASP A 157 2.97 -16.84 1.24
N ALA A 158 2.81 -18.00 0.61
CA ALA A 158 1.99 -18.14 -0.59
C ALA A 158 0.48 -18.01 -0.30
N ALA A 159 0.02 -18.44 0.88
CA ALA A 159 -1.39 -18.35 1.25
C ALA A 159 -1.79 -16.89 1.53
N ALA A 160 -0.94 -16.16 2.24
CA ALA A 160 -1.08 -14.72 2.49
C ALA A 160 -1.13 -13.92 1.18
N LYS A 161 -0.23 -14.20 0.23
CA LYS A 161 -0.28 -13.59 -1.12
C LYS A 161 -1.60 -13.89 -1.85
N ALA A 162 -2.10 -15.12 -1.77
CA ALA A 162 -3.37 -15.48 -2.38
C ALA A 162 -4.57 -14.78 -1.70
N GLU A 163 -4.53 -14.56 -0.40
CA GLU A 163 -5.53 -13.75 0.32
C GLU A 163 -5.52 -12.30 -0.13
N VAL A 164 -4.34 -11.69 -0.24
CA VAL A 164 -4.20 -10.31 -0.71
C VAL A 164 -4.64 -10.18 -2.15
N ALA A 165 -4.28 -11.11 -3.04
CA ALA A 165 -4.73 -11.10 -4.43
C ALA A 165 -6.26 -11.16 -4.54
N ARG A 166 -6.94 -11.96 -3.71
CA ARG A 166 -8.42 -12.00 -3.65
C ARG A 166 -9.02 -10.70 -3.11
N LEU A 167 -8.38 -10.08 -2.13
CA LEU A 167 -8.81 -8.76 -1.65
C LEU A 167 -8.67 -7.73 -2.77
N LEU A 168 -7.52 -7.67 -3.45
CA LEU A 168 -7.30 -6.73 -4.56
C LEU A 168 -8.31 -6.96 -5.68
N ASP A 169 -8.63 -8.23 -6.00
CA ASP A 169 -9.68 -8.54 -6.97
C ASP A 169 -11.03 -7.95 -6.53
N THR A 170 -11.39 -8.11 -5.26
CA THR A 170 -12.61 -7.55 -4.66
C THR A 170 -12.61 -6.01 -4.68
N LEU A 171 -11.45 -5.38 -4.48
CA LEU A 171 -11.28 -3.92 -4.52
C LEU A 171 -11.16 -3.36 -5.95
N GLY A 172 -11.20 -4.20 -6.96
CA GLY A 172 -11.25 -3.79 -8.37
C GLY A 172 -9.91 -3.79 -9.10
N TYR A 173 -8.93 -4.59 -8.64
CA TYR A 173 -7.59 -4.66 -9.20
C TYR A 173 -7.16 -6.08 -9.57
N ASP A 174 -6.48 -6.22 -10.70
CA ASP A 174 -5.68 -7.41 -10.98
C ASP A 174 -4.40 -7.40 -10.11
N THR A 175 -3.70 -8.54 -10.07
CA THR A 175 -2.48 -8.68 -9.25
C THR A 175 -1.31 -9.22 -10.07
N VAL A 176 -0.13 -8.66 -9.85
CA VAL A 176 1.14 -9.19 -10.37
C VAL A 176 2.03 -9.61 -9.19
N ASP A 177 2.22 -10.93 -9.00
CA ASP A 177 3.14 -11.44 -7.98
C ASP A 177 4.60 -11.25 -8.43
N MET A 178 5.36 -10.49 -7.65
CA MET A 178 6.77 -10.19 -7.86
C MET A 178 7.72 -11.13 -7.10
N GLY A 179 7.18 -12.09 -6.34
CA GLY A 179 7.96 -13.04 -5.55
C GLY A 179 7.94 -12.76 -4.04
N THR A 180 9.11 -12.85 -3.41
CA THR A 180 9.35 -12.72 -1.97
C THR A 180 9.45 -11.27 -1.52
N LEU A 181 9.44 -11.00 -0.21
CA LEU A 181 9.68 -9.66 0.33
C LEU A 181 11.04 -9.08 -0.09
N ALA A 182 12.05 -9.94 -0.29
CA ALA A 182 13.34 -9.55 -0.87
C ALA A 182 13.24 -8.97 -2.29
N ALA A 183 12.16 -9.25 -3.03
CA ALA A 183 11.87 -8.67 -4.34
C ALA A 183 10.98 -7.41 -4.27
N SER A 184 10.46 -7.05 -3.09
CA SER A 184 9.52 -5.93 -2.91
C SER A 184 10.09 -4.56 -3.34
N TRP A 185 11.42 -4.41 -3.33
CA TRP A 185 12.11 -3.21 -3.82
C TRP A 185 11.77 -2.88 -5.27
N ARG A 186 11.35 -3.86 -6.09
CA ARG A 186 10.94 -3.65 -7.49
C ARG A 186 9.73 -2.73 -7.65
N SER A 187 8.98 -2.52 -6.56
CA SER A 187 7.85 -1.59 -6.49
C SER A 187 8.10 -0.36 -5.62
N ALA A 188 9.32 -0.20 -5.10
CA ALA A 188 9.68 0.90 -4.20
C ALA A 188 9.89 2.22 -4.99
N PRO A 189 9.98 3.38 -4.31
CA PRO A 189 10.32 4.64 -4.97
C PRO A 189 11.57 4.50 -5.86
N THR A 190 11.64 5.28 -6.94
CA THR A 190 12.67 5.23 -8.00
C THR A 190 12.62 4.06 -8.97
N THR A 191 11.70 3.11 -8.80
CA THR A 191 11.51 2.02 -9.76
C THR A 191 10.48 2.38 -10.84
N PRO A 192 10.56 1.77 -12.05
CA PRO A 192 9.67 2.10 -13.16
C PRO A 192 8.18 1.85 -12.88
N VAL A 193 7.84 0.94 -11.97
CA VAL A 193 6.44 0.62 -11.63
C VAL A 193 5.86 1.54 -10.55
N TYR A 194 6.68 2.43 -9.97
CA TYR A 194 6.26 3.34 -8.91
C TYR A 194 5.56 4.59 -9.46
N CYS A 195 4.25 4.66 -9.29
CA CYS A 195 3.30 5.69 -9.70
C CYS A 195 3.16 5.89 -11.23
N ALA A 196 4.28 5.92 -11.95
CA ALA A 196 4.37 6.22 -13.38
C ALA A 196 3.38 5.47 -14.28
N PRO A 197 3.13 4.15 -14.14
CA PRO A 197 2.22 3.47 -15.06
C PRO A 197 0.76 3.91 -14.95
N TYR A 198 0.35 4.56 -13.85
CA TYR A 198 -1.05 4.92 -13.58
C TYR A 198 -1.40 6.36 -13.94
N MET A 199 -0.51 7.08 -14.62
CA MET A 199 -0.67 8.50 -14.92
C MET A 199 -0.05 8.85 -16.27
N PRO A 200 -0.45 9.98 -16.90
CA PRO A 200 0.21 10.46 -18.11
C PRO A 200 1.69 10.76 -17.87
N THR A 201 2.44 11.01 -18.96
CA THR A 201 3.78 11.57 -18.82
C THR A 201 3.68 13.00 -18.27
N PRO A 202 4.49 13.37 -17.25
CA PRO A 202 4.56 14.75 -16.78
C PRO A 202 4.91 15.71 -17.92
N PRO A 203 4.34 16.92 -17.95
CA PRO A 203 4.75 17.97 -18.89
C PRO A 203 6.25 18.25 -18.80
N GLU A 204 6.87 18.51 -19.95
CA GLU A 204 8.27 18.93 -19.99
C GLU A 204 8.46 20.28 -19.29
N GLY A 205 9.63 20.47 -18.65
CA GLY A 205 10.02 21.74 -18.04
C GLY A 205 9.43 22.04 -16.66
N LEU A 206 8.76 21.08 -16.01
CA LEU A 206 8.34 21.23 -14.62
C LEU A 206 9.51 21.13 -13.64
N GLU A 207 9.58 22.06 -12.70
CA GLU A 207 10.47 21.97 -11.54
C GLU A 207 10.01 20.88 -10.57
N GLN A 208 10.91 20.42 -9.70
CA GLN A 208 10.64 19.29 -8.79
C GLN A 208 9.41 19.49 -7.89
N ALA A 209 9.21 20.70 -7.36
CA ALA A 209 8.05 21.03 -6.55
C ALA A 209 6.73 21.04 -7.37
N GLU A 210 6.83 21.33 -8.66
CA GLU A 210 5.70 21.37 -9.59
C GLU A 210 5.29 19.97 -10.01
N ILE A 211 6.25 19.06 -10.21
CA ILE A 211 5.99 17.64 -10.46
C ILE A 211 5.18 17.03 -9.30
N GLY A 212 5.54 17.33 -8.06
CA GLY A 212 4.77 16.91 -6.87
C GLY A 212 3.31 17.33 -6.92
N ARG A 213 3.04 18.62 -7.20
CA ARG A 213 1.67 19.12 -7.33
C ARG A 213 0.94 18.50 -8.52
N TRP A 214 1.61 18.38 -9.65
CA TRP A 214 1.05 17.83 -10.87
C TRP A 214 0.62 16.37 -10.68
N ILE A 215 1.44 15.52 -10.02
CA ILE A 215 1.10 14.13 -9.75
C ILE A 215 -0.19 14.00 -8.93
N PHE A 216 -0.41 14.90 -7.96
CA PHE A 216 -1.62 14.90 -7.12
C PHE A 216 -2.89 15.37 -7.85
N GLN A 217 -2.74 15.93 -9.06
CA GLN A 217 -3.83 16.45 -9.88
C GLN A 217 -3.97 15.69 -11.21
N SER A 218 -3.03 14.79 -11.53
CA SER A 218 -2.99 14.11 -12.81
C SER A 218 -4.15 13.13 -12.94
N ALA A 219 -4.64 13.00 -14.17
CA ALA A 219 -5.63 11.99 -14.52
C ALA A 219 -5.08 10.59 -14.30
N ALA A 220 -5.97 9.66 -13.93
CA ALA A 220 -5.62 8.26 -13.78
C ALA A 220 -5.63 7.54 -15.14
N ILE A 221 -4.61 6.74 -15.41
CA ILE A 221 -4.51 5.91 -16.62
C ILE A 221 -4.49 4.43 -16.21
N PRO A 222 -5.34 3.57 -16.80
CA PRO A 222 -5.28 2.14 -16.54
C PRO A 222 -3.93 1.51 -16.88
N ALA A 223 -3.45 0.64 -16.00
CA ALA A 223 -2.20 -0.09 -16.19
C ALA A 223 -2.44 -1.63 -16.13
N PRO A 224 -2.55 -2.32 -17.27
CA PRO A 224 -2.86 -3.74 -17.29
C PRO A 224 -1.71 -4.58 -16.74
N ALA A 225 -2.02 -5.80 -16.27
CA ALA A 225 -1.06 -6.72 -15.65
C ALA A 225 0.20 -6.99 -16.48
N GLY A 226 0.08 -7.06 -17.81
CA GLY A 226 1.23 -7.23 -18.71
C GLY A 226 2.23 -6.06 -18.61
N ARG A 227 1.72 -4.82 -18.55
CA ARG A 227 2.54 -3.62 -18.40
C ARG A 227 3.21 -3.57 -17.02
N ILE A 228 2.46 -3.90 -15.97
CA ILE A 228 3.01 -3.94 -14.60
C ILE A 228 4.12 -5.00 -14.50
N ARG A 229 3.93 -6.19 -15.09
CA ARG A 229 4.95 -7.24 -15.12
C ARG A 229 6.23 -6.80 -15.84
N GLU A 230 6.10 -6.20 -17.03
CA GLU A 230 7.24 -5.66 -17.79
C GLU A 230 8.06 -4.66 -16.95
N LEU A 231 7.39 -3.75 -16.24
CA LEU A 231 8.03 -2.73 -15.40
C LEU A 231 8.70 -3.34 -14.15
N VAL A 232 8.06 -4.34 -13.54
CA VAL A 232 8.65 -5.09 -12.41
C VAL A 232 9.90 -5.83 -12.85
N ASP A 233 9.85 -6.53 -13.98
CA ASP A 233 10.95 -7.37 -14.48
C ASP A 233 12.15 -6.52 -14.91
N SER A 234 11.90 -5.34 -15.49
CA SER A 234 12.92 -4.37 -15.92
C SER A 234 13.51 -3.53 -14.79
N ALA A 235 12.93 -3.55 -13.58
CA ALA A 235 13.43 -2.77 -12.46
C ALA A 235 14.88 -3.14 -12.09
N VAL A 236 15.70 -2.13 -11.84
CA VAL A 236 17.08 -2.27 -11.36
C VAL A 236 17.17 -1.67 -9.96
N ARG A 237 17.76 -2.41 -9.01
CA ARG A 237 17.89 -1.96 -7.63
C ARG A 237 19.00 -0.91 -7.54
N GLY A 238 18.60 0.37 -7.44
CA GLY A 238 19.52 1.47 -7.18
C GLY A 238 19.91 1.57 -5.70
N GLN A 239 20.77 2.55 -5.38
CA GLN A 239 20.88 3.03 -3.99
C GLN A 239 19.55 3.64 -3.58
N VAL A 240 19.14 3.45 -2.33
CA VAL A 240 17.91 4.07 -1.82
C VAL A 240 18.04 5.59 -1.96
N SER A 241 17.26 6.18 -2.87
CA SER A 241 17.36 7.62 -3.09
C SER A 241 16.70 8.38 -1.94
N VAL A 242 17.36 9.48 -1.56
CA VAL A 242 16.88 10.48 -0.60
C VAL A 242 15.73 11.32 -1.15
N ASN A 243 15.50 11.30 -2.46
CA ASN A 243 14.59 12.19 -3.17
C ASN A 243 13.64 11.43 -4.11
N TRP A 244 12.35 11.76 -4.01
CA TRP A 244 11.23 11.17 -4.75
C TRP A 244 11.36 11.25 -6.29
N LEU A 245 12.30 12.04 -6.81
CA LEU A 245 12.41 12.44 -8.21
C LEU A 245 13.88 12.54 -8.72
N ALA A 246 14.78 11.70 -8.18
CA ALA A 246 16.12 11.56 -8.75
C ALA A 246 16.13 10.52 -9.88
#